data_AF-A0A6P3RSU8-F1
#
_entry.id   AF-A0A6P3RSU8-F1
#
_cell.length_a   1.000
_cell.length_b   1.000
_cell.length_c   1.000
_cell.angle_alpha   90.00
_cell.angle_beta   90.00
_cell.angle_gamma   90.00
#
_symmetry.space_group_name_H-M   'P 1'
#
loop_
_entity.id
_entity.type
_entity.pdbx_description
1 polymer ?
#
loop_
_entity_poly.entity_id
_entity_poly.type
_entity_poly.pdbx_seq_one_letter_code
_entity_poly.pdbx_strand_id
1 'polypeptide(L)'
;NDCRKDAVTIALVNSMTSLYAAIVVFSVLGFKAAQDHGRCLDGNILRLINEFELPDQSVSRDNYTAVLTRLNATQPTRVAGLPLQVCRLQDFLDKSASGPGLAFIAFAEAVLHMPGAPAWAVLFFAMLFSLGLSSMFGNMESIIAPLLDMGVLPRSVPKEVLTGAVCLVCFSLATCFSLQSGSYWLEVFDNYLAALNLILFAFFEVVSVAYVYGLER
;
A
#
# COMPACT_ATOMS: atom_id res chain seq x y z
N ASN A 1 -24.26 -28.48 -3.26
CA ASN A 1 -23.34 -27.39 -2.91
C ASN A 1 -23.67 -26.92 -1.50
N ASP A 2 -22.70 -26.71 -0.62
CA ASP A 2 -22.92 -26.30 0.79
C ASP A 2 -22.46 -24.85 0.98
N CYS A 3 -23.33 -23.91 0.59
CA CYS A 3 -23.00 -22.48 0.55
C CYS A 3 -22.61 -21.91 1.93
N ARG A 4 -23.09 -22.54 3.03
CA ARG A 4 -22.73 -22.13 4.39
C ARG A 4 -21.27 -22.43 4.69
N LYS A 5 -20.80 -23.64 4.36
CA LYS A 5 -19.39 -24.00 4.52
C LYS A 5 -18.48 -23.16 3.61
N ASP A 6 -18.92 -22.92 2.37
CA ASP A 6 -18.17 -22.09 1.42
C ASP A 6 -18.00 -20.67 1.95
N ALA A 7 -19.11 -20.03 2.40
CA ALA A 7 -19.07 -18.67 2.93
C ALA A 7 -18.17 -18.53 4.16
N VAL A 8 -18.26 -19.47 5.12
CA VAL A 8 -17.39 -19.45 6.32
C VAL A 8 -15.93 -19.67 5.94
N THR A 9 -15.64 -20.59 5.02
CA THR A 9 -14.26 -20.88 4.58
C THR A 9 -13.64 -19.69 3.87
N ILE A 10 -14.37 -19.04 2.96
CA ILE A 10 -13.90 -17.85 2.24
C ILE A 10 -13.63 -16.70 3.23
N ALA A 11 -14.56 -16.44 4.16
CA ALA A 11 -14.39 -15.38 5.15
C ALA A 11 -13.14 -15.60 6.04
N LEU A 12 -12.93 -16.84 6.50
CA LEU A 12 -11.77 -17.20 7.32
C LEU A 12 -10.46 -17.06 6.53
N VAL A 13 -10.39 -17.61 5.31
CA VAL A 13 -9.18 -17.52 4.47
C VAL A 13 -8.85 -16.06 4.15
N ASN A 14 -9.86 -15.25 3.80
CA ASN A 14 -9.67 -13.83 3.52
C ASN A 14 -9.10 -13.10 4.75
N SER A 15 -9.70 -13.31 5.94
CA SER A 15 -9.23 -12.69 7.17
C SER A 15 -7.79 -13.10 7.54
N MET A 16 -7.47 -14.39 7.44
CA MET A 16 -6.11 -14.88 7.68
C MET A 16 -5.10 -14.32 6.68
N THR A 17 -5.49 -14.19 5.41
CA THR A 17 -4.65 -13.61 4.36
C THR A 17 -4.39 -12.13 4.63
N SER A 18 -5.40 -11.36 5.06
CA SER A 18 -5.22 -9.96 5.44
C SER A 18 -4.29 -9.79 6.63
N LEU A 19 -4.42 -10.64 7.66
CA LEU A 19 -3.53 -10.62 8.82
C LEU A 19 -2.09 -10.96 8.44
N TYR A 20 -1.90 -12.01 7.64
CA TYR A 20 -0.58 -12.39 7.14
C TYR A 20 0.06 -11.27 6.30
N ALA A 21 -0.70 -10.68 5.37
CA ALA A 21 -0.24 -9.56 4.56
C ALA A 21 0.16 -8.36 5.43
N ALA A 22 -0.62 -8.03 6.47
CA ALA A 22 -0.29 -6.94 7.39
C ALA A 22 1.04 -7.18 8.11
N ILE A 23 1.28 -8.39 8.62
CA ILE A 23 2.55 -8.74 9.28
C ILE A 23 3.73 -8.56 8.32
N VAL A 24 3.59 -9.05 7.08
CA VAL A 24 4.63 -8.90 6.05
C VAL A 24 4.86 -7.41 5.75
N VAL A 25 3.80 -6.63 5.59
CA VAL A 25 3.89 -5.18 5.30
C VAL A 25 4.59 -4.42 6.41
N PHE A 26 4.16 -4.59 7.66
CA PHE A 26 4.75 -3.86 8.77
C PHE A 26 6.18 -4.30 9.08
N SER A 27 6.56 -5.55 8.78
CA SER A 27 7.96 -5.97 8.94
C SER A 27 8.90 -5.28 7.94
N VAL A 28 8.49 -5.13 6.68
CA VAL A 28 9.27 -4.40 5.66
C VAL A 28 9.34 -2.91 5.96
N LEU A 29 8.23 -2.30 6.40
CA LEU A 29 8.22 -0.90 6.83
C LEU A 29 9.11 -0.67 8.05
N GLY A 30 9.09 -1.58 9.02
CA GLY A 30 9.97 -1.53 10.19
C GLY A 30 11.45 -1.62 9.81
N PHE A 31 11.79 -2.51 8.87
CA PHE A 31 13.14 -2.61 8.31
C PHE A 31 13.58 -1.30 7.63
N LYS A 32 12.71 -0.71 6.79
CA LYS A 32 12.97 0.59 6.16
C LYS A 32 13.20 1.69 7.20
N ALA A 33 12.32 1.79 8.19
CA ALA A 33 12.43 2.80 9.25
C ALA A 33 13.73 2.66 10.06
N ALA A 34 14.14 1.44 10.38
CA ALA A 34 15.41 1.17 11.06
C ALA A 34 16.62 1.58 10.20
N GLN A 35 16.58 1.31 8.90
CA GLN A 35 17.64 1.68 7.97
C GLN A 35 17.76 3.21 7.80
N ASP A 36 16.62 3.90 7.62
CA ASP A 36 16.59 5.35 7.47
C ASP A 36 16.99 6.06 8.77
N HIS A 37 16.59 5.53 9.92
CA HIS A 37 17.05 6.00 11.21
C HIS A 37 18.57 5.86 11.36
N GLY A 38 19.14 4.72 10.94
CA GLY A 38 20.59 4.50 10.92
C GLY A 38 21.32 5.51 10.04
N ARG A 39 20.84 5.79 8.83
CA ARG A 39 21.41 6.81 7.93
C ARG A 39 21.36 8.21 8.50
N CYS A 40 20.27 8.56 9.18
CA CYS A 40 20.14 9.85 9.85
C CYS A 40 21.23 10.03 10.92
N LEU A 41 21.44 9.00 11.76
CA LEU A 41 22.49 9.01 12.76
C LEU A 41 23.89 9.08 12.14
N ASP A 42 24.17 8.29 11.10
CA ASP A 42 25.47 8.31 10.41
C ASP A 42 25.79 9.71 9.85
N GLY A 43 24.79 10.41 9.30
CA GLY A 43 24.95 11.78 8.82
C GLY A 43 25.29 12.78 9.93
N ASN A 44 24.67 12.64 11.11
CA ASN A 44 25.01 13.45 12.27
C ASN A 44 26.40 13.12 12.83
N ILE A 45 26.75 11.83 12.91
CA ILE A 45 28.06 11.36 13.36
C ILE A 45 29.16 11.94 12.47
N LEU A 46 29.00 11.89 11.15
CA LEU A 46 29.97 12.42 10.21
C LEU A 46 30.19 13.93 10.38
N ARG A 47 29.12 14.70 10.60
CA ARG A 47 29.22 16.16 10.88
C ARG A 47 29.97 16.43 12.19
N LEU A 48 29.74 15.62 13.21
CA LEU A 48 30.44 15.70 14.49
C LEU A 48 31.93 15.36 14.36
N ILE A 49 32.25 14.28 13.63
CA ILE A 49 33.64 13.87 13.40
C ILE A 49 34.42 14.97 12.67
N ASN A 50 33.83 15.56 11.62
CA ASN A 50 34.47 16.62 10.83
C ASN A 50 34.68 17.92 11.62
N GLU A 51 33.72 18.31 12.47
CA GLU A 51 33.83 19.57 13.23
C GLU A 51 34.79 19.44 14.42
N PHE A 52 34.79 18.29 15.11
CA PHE A 52 35.62 18.07 16.30
C PHE A 52 36.92 17.32 16.01
N GLU A 53 37.23 17.04 14.73
CA GLU A 53 38.42 16.30 14.28
C GLU A 53 38.62 14.99 15.06
N LEU A 54 37.52 14.28 15.31
CA LEU A 54 37.55 13.01 16.02
C LEU A 54 38.16 11.93 15.12
N PRO A 55 38.78 10.87 15.68
CA PRO A 55 39.25 9.75 14.88
C PRO A 55 38.07 9.07 14.17
N ASP A 56 38.27 8.69 12.91
CA ASP A 56 37.30 7.87 12.17
C ASP A 56 37.00 6.59 12.95
N GLN A 57 35.72 6.21 13.02
CA GLN A 57 35.19 5.06 13.79
C GLN A 57 35.21 5.18 15.32
N SER A 58 35.61 6.33 15.90
CA SER A 58 35.54 6.53 17.35
C SER A 58 34.10 6.64 17.90
N VAL A 59 33.15 7.05 17.05
CA VAL A 59 31.73 7.22 17.40
C VAL A 59 30.88 6.18 16.67
N SER A 60 30.28 5.27 17.43
CA SER A 60 29.27 4.31 16.92
C SER A 60 27.85 4.83 17.16
N ARG A 61 26.88 4.28 16.41
CA ARG A 61 25.43 4.58 16.55
C ARG A 61 24.94 4.42 18.00
N ASP A 62 25.41 3.38 18.69
CA ASP A 62 25.00 3.10 20.07
C ASP A 62 25.58 4.09 21.09
N ASN A 63 26.75 4.65 20.80
CA ASN A 63 27.46 5.58 21.69
C ASN A 63 27.21 7.05 21.32
N TYR A 64 26.49 7.31 20.23
CA TYR A 64 26.25 8.66 19.70
C TYR A 64 25.60 9.59 20.74
N THR A 65 24.55 9.12 21.44
CA THR A 65 23.83 9.93 22.42
C THR A 65 24.70 10.29 23.62
N ALA A 66 25.55 9.35 24.07
CA ALA A 66 26.50 9.59 25.15
C ALA A 66 27.60 10.57 24.73
N VAL A 67 28.14 10.45 23.50
CA VAL A 67 29.15 11.38 22.98
C VAL A 67 28.56 12.78 22.77
N LEU A 68 27.35 12.87 22.22
CA LEU A 68 26.66 14.15 22.00
C LEU A 68 26.40 14.87 23.31
N THR A 69 25.93 14.16 24.34
CA THR A 69 25.70 14.76 25.67
C THR A 69 26.99 15.23 26.32
N ARG A 70 28.09 14.48 26.15
CA ARG A 70 29.43 14.90 26.62
C ARG A 70 29.93 16.15 25.91
N LEU A 71 29.82 16.22 24.58
CA LEU A 71 30.26 17.38 23.80
C LEU A 71 29.39 18.61 24.02
N ASN A 72 28.08 18.43 24.22
CA ASN A 72 27.19 19.53 24.59
C ASN A 72 27.54 20.10 25.97
N ALA A 73 27.99 19.27 26.91
CA ALA A 73 28.42 19.72 28.23
C ALA A 73 29.77 20.46 28.20
N THR A 74 30.70 20.06 27.34
CA THR A 74 32.05 20.67 27.28
C THR A 74 32.13 21.87 26.35
N GLN A 75 31.48 21.83 25.18
CA GLN A 75 31.57 22.85 24.12
C GLN A 75 30.18 23.13 23.49
N PRO A 76 29.22 23.68 24.25
CA PRO A 76 27.83 23.87 23.79
C PRO A 76 27.72 24.80 22.58
N THR A 77 28.57 25.83 22.49
CA THR A 77 28.54 26.83 21.41
C THR A 77 28.91 26.25 20.05
N ARG A 78 29.88 25.32 20.01
CA ARG A 78 30.25 24.61 18.78
C ARG A 78 29.16 23.63 18.37
N VAL A 79 28.65 22.83 19.32
CA VAL A 79 27.55 21.88 19.06
C VAL A 79 26.30 22.59 18.53
N ALA A 80 25.93 23.74 19.10
CA ALA A 80 24.79 24.54 18.64
C ALA A 80 24.97 25.12 17.23
N GLY A 81 26.22 25.27 16.76
CA GLY A 81 26.54 25.69 15.39
C GLY A 81 26.41 24.59 14.34
N LEU A 82 26.36 23.31 14.74
CA LEU A 82 26.16 22.22 13.79
C LEU A 82 24.68 22.05 13.44
N PRO A 83 24.33 21.89 12.15
CA PRO A 83 22.98 21.55 11.73
C PRO A 83 22.70 20.05 11.98
N LEU A 84 22.55 19.62 13.22
CA LEU A 84 22.22 18.22 13.55
C LEU A 84 20.73 17.95 13.29
N GLN A 85 20.42 16.80 12.68
CA GLN A 85 19.05 16.35 12.45
C GLN A 85 18.49 15.62 13.66
N VAL A 86 17.20 15.77 13.94
CA VAL A 86 16.51 14.99 14.98
C VAL A 86 16.16 13.63 14.41
N CYS A 87 16.88 12.59 14.83
CA CYS A 87 16.69 11.22 14.36
C CYS A 87 15.90 10.42 15.41
N ARG A 88 14.56 10.47 15.42
CA ARG A 88 13.75 9.56 16.26
C ARG A 88 13.16 8.46 15.40
N LEU A 89 13.24 7.21 15.88
CA LEU A 89 12.69 6.06 15.17
C LEU A 89 11.18 6.20 14.94
N GLN A 90 10.45 6.73 15.92
CA GLN A 90 9.01 6.94 15.83
C GLN A 90 8.62 7.82 14.63
N ASP A 91 9.39 8.88 14.36
CA ASP A 91 9.13 9.78 13.23
C ASP A 91 9.27 9.06 11.87
N PHE A 92 10.08 8.00 11.79
CA PHE A 92 10.23 7.19 10.58
C PHE A 92 9.14 6.11 10.47
N LEU A 93 8.64 5.58 11.59
CA LEU A 93 7.50 4.66 11.61
C LEU A 93 6.18 5.38 11.27
N ASP A 94 6.01 6.60 11.77
CA ASP A 94 4.80 7.41 11.54
C ASP A 94 4.77 8.01 10.12
N LYS A 95 5.92 8.08 9.42
CA LYS A 95 6.03 8.44 7.99
C LYS A 95 5.55 7.33 7.04
N SER A 96 4.55 6.57 7.45
CA SER A 96 3.95 5.53 6.61
C SER A 96 3.08 6.15 5.52
N ALA A 97 3.40 5.87 4.26
CA ALA A 97 2.54 6.24 3.14
C ALA A 97 1.26 5.39 3.16
N SER A 98 0.10 5.99 2.89
CA SER A 98 -1.15 5.28 2.65
C SER A 98 -1.42 5.14 1.15
N GLY A 99 -2.25 4.18 0.76
CA GLY A 99 -2.66 3.98 -0.63
C GLY A 99 -1.51 3.51 -1.54
N PRO A 100 -1.53 3.88 -2.84
CA PRO A 100 -0.54 3.39 -3.81
C PRO A 100 0.91 3.73 -3.46
N GLY A 101 1.15 4.85 -2.78
CA GLY A 101 2.50 5.28 -2.37
C GLY A 101 3.17 4.28 -1.43
N LEU A 102 2.40 3.50 -0.67
CA LEU A 102 2.94 2.43 0.17
C LEU A 102 3.72 1.40 -0.67
N ALA A 103 3.07 0.85 -1.71
CA ALA A 103 3.65 -0.19 -2.54
C ALA A 103 4.73 0.36 -3.50
N PHE A 104 4.49 1.51 -4.13
CA PHE A 104 5.36 2.01 -5.20
C PHE A 104 6.51 2.90 -4.71
N ILE A 105 6.44 3.44 -3.50
CA ILE A 105 7.52 4.27 -2.93
C ILE A 105 8.17 3.53 -1.77
N ALA A 106 7.42 3.30 -0.68
CA ALA A 106 8.01 2.78 0.56
C ALA A 106 8.58 1.36 0.39
N PHE A 107 7.81 0.46 -0.22
CA PHE A 107 8.27 -0.91 -0.49
C PHE A 107 9.38 -0.98 -1.54
N ALA A 108 9.26 -0.23 -2.64
CA ALA A 108 10.28 -0.19 -3.67
C ALA A 108 11.63 0.27 -3.10
N GLU A 109 11.62 1.31 -2.26
CA GLU A 109 12.82 1.80 -1.57
C GLU A 109 13.40 0.76 -0.60
N ALA A 110 12.55 0.07 0.17
CA ALA A 110 12.98 -0.97 1.09
C ALA A 110 13.68 -2.15 0.36
N VAL A 111 13.16 -2.57 -0.80
CA VAL A 111 13.72 -3.65 -1.61
C VAL A 111 15.12 -3.32 -2.12
N LEU A 112 15.43 -2.06 -2.39
CA LEU A 112 16.77 -1.63 -2.83
C LEU A 112 17.86 -1.85 -1.75
N HIS A 113 17.49 -2.05 -0.49
CA HIS A 113 18.42 -2.31 0.59
C HIS A 113 18.63 -3.79 0.88
N MET A 114 17.91 -4.68 0.18
CA MET A 114 18.07 -6.12 0.31
C MET A 114 19.14 -6.65 -0.64
N PRO A 115 19.96 -7.64 -0.23
CA PRO A 115 20.89 -8.30 -1.13
C PRO A 115 20.11 -9.02 -2.24
N GLY A 116 20.54 -8.83 -3.49
CA GLY A 116 19.80 -9.38 -4.65
C GLY A 116 18.52 -8.61 -4.99
N ALA A 117 18.46 -7.30 -4.70
CA ALA A 117 17.34 -6.39 -4.99
C ALA A 117 16.55 -6.65 -6.29
N PRO A 118 17.16 -6.89 -7.48
CA PRO A 118 16.38 -7.12 -8.71
C PRO A 118 15.48 -8.37 -8.64
N ALA A 119 15.91 -9.44 -7.98
CA ALA A 119 15.10 -10.65 -7.85
C ALA A 119 13.86 -10.41 -6.97
N TRP A 120 14.05 -9.71 -5.85
CA TRP A 120 12.95 -9.36 -4.93
C TRP A 120 11.95 -8.40 -5.56
N ALA A 121 12.43 -7.42 -6.36
CA ALA A 121 11.56 -6.51 -7.08
C ALA A 121 10.63 -7.25 -8.07
N VAL A 122 11.18 -8.20 -8.85
CA VAL A 122 10.38 -9.00 -9.79
C VAL A 122 9.31 -9.80 -9.06
N LEU A 123 9.66 -10.47 -7.96
CA LEU A 123 8.69 -11.25 -7.16
C LEU A 123 7.58 -10.37 -6.58
N PHE A 124 7.94 -9.19 -6.06
CA PHE A 124 6.99 -8.24 -5.48
C PHE A 124 6.00 -7.70 -6.53
N PHE A 125 6.50 -7.23 -7.68
CA PHE A 125 5.63 -6.71 -8.73
C PHE A 125 4.82 -7.81 -9.42
N ALA A 126 5.37 -9.02 -9.59
CA ALA A 126 4.62 -10.16 -10.10
C ALA A 126 3.46 -10.52 -9.17
N MET A 127 3.67 -10.51 -7.85
CA MET A 127 2.61 -10.70 -6.86
C MET A 127 1.52 -9.63 -6.99
N LEU A 128 1.88 -8.35 -7.02
CA LEU A 128 0.91 -7.26 -7.19
C LEU A 128 0.12 -7.39 -8.50
N PHE A 129 0.79 -7.78 -9.58
CA PHE A 129 0.17 -8.03 -10.88
C PHE A 129 -0.84 -9.19 -10.80
N SER A 130 -0.49 -10.33 -10.21
CA SER A 130 -1.40 -11.46 -10.04
C SER A 130 -2.61 -11.12 -9.17
N LEU A 131 -2.42 -10.37 -8.08
CA LEU A 131 -3.51 -9.90 -7.23
C LEU A 131 -4.46 -8.98 -8.00
N GLY A 132 -3.92 -8.00 -8.73
CA GLY A 132 -4.72 -7.10 -9.57
C GLY A 132 -5.50 -7.86 -10.65
N LEU A 133 -4.83 -8.78 -11.36
CA LEU A 133 -5.43 -9.55 -12.45
C LEU A 133 -6.57 -10.46 -11.96
N SER A 134 -6.39 -11.15 -10.83
CA SER A 134 -7.43 -12.01 -10.25
C SER A 134 -8.70 -11.24 -9.86
N SER A 135 -8.54 -10.05 -9.27
CA SER A 135 -9.66 -9.16 -8.93
C SER A 135 -10.38 -8.65 -10.18
N MET A 136 -9.63 -8.30 -11.23
CA MET A 136 -10.21 -7.81 -12.49
C MET A 136 -11.06 -8.87 -13.20
N PHE A 137 -10.75 -10.16 -13.09
CA PHE A 137 -11.63 -11.22 -13.61
C PHE A 137 -13.00 -11.24 -12.92
N GLY A 138 -13.04 -11.09 -11.59
CA GLY A 138 -14.30 -10.99 -10.85
C GLY A 138 -15.10 -9.75 -11.22
N ASN A 139 -14.44 -8.60 -11.32
CA ASN A 139 -15.09 -7.35 -11.71
C ASN A 139 -15.65 -7.41 -13.14
N MET A 140 -14.92 -8.01 -14.09
CA MET A 140 -15.40 -8.16 -15.46
C MET A 140 -16.64 -9.05 -15.53
N GLU A 141 -16.64 -10.19 -14.83
CA GLU A 141 -17.80 -11.07 -14.73
C GLU A 141 -19.02 -10.34 -14.15
N SER A 142 -18.80 -9.48 -13.13
CA SER A 142 -19.87 -8.70 -12.49
C SER A 142 -20.56 -7.70 -13.43
N ILE A 143 -19.86 -7.23 -14.47
CA ILE A 143 -20.42 -6.33 -15.48
C ILE A 143 -21.10 -7.11 -16.60
N ILE A 144 -20.48 -8.21 -17.04
CA ILE A 144 -20.94 -9.00 -18.18
C ILE A 144 -22.22 -9.77 -17.84
N ALA A 145 -22.30 -10.39 -16.66
CA ALA A 145 -23.43 -11.25 -16.31
C ALA A 145 -24.78 -10.49 -16.30
N PRO A 146 -24.93 -9.33 -15.62
CA PRO A 146 -26.18 -8.58 -15.67
C PRO A 146 -26.53 -8.05 -17.07
N LEU A 147 -25.53 -7.71 -17.88
CA LEU A 147 -25.72 -7.21 -19.23
C LEU A 147 -26.27 -8.30 -20.17
N LEU A 148 -25.82 -9.55 -19.97
CA LEU A 148 -26.36 -10.72 -20.66
C LEU A 148 -27.78 -11.07 -20.18
N ASP A 149 -28.03 -10.95 -18.87
CA ASP A 149 -29.33 -11.32 -18.27
C ASP A 149 -30.46 -10.34 -18.63
N MET A 150 -30.16 -9.04 -18.76
CA MET A 150 -31.16 -8.03 -19.12
C MET A 150 -31.59 -8.09 -20.60
N GLY A 151 -30.97 -8.93 -21.43
CA GLY A 151 -31.37 -9.12 -22.84
C GLY A 151 -31.22 -7.88 -23.72
N VAL A 152 -30.44 -6.88 -23.28
CA VAL A 152 -30.21 -5.61 -24.00
C VAL A 152 -29.46 -5.83 -25.32
N LEU A 153 -28.70 -6.93 -25.43
CA LEU A 153 -27.98 -7.29 -26.65
C LEU A 153 -28.77 -8.28 -27.53
N PRO A 154 -28.73 -8.12 -28.86
CA PRO A 154 -29.31 -9.10 -29.77
C PRO A 154 -28.59 -10.45 -29.63
N ARG A 155 -29.38 -11.54 -29.58
CA ARG A 155 -28.91 -12.94 -29.43
C ARG A 155 -27.87 -13.40 -30.46
N SER A 156 -27.65 -12.62 -31.51
CA SER A 156 -26.69 -12.86 -32.58
C SER A 156 -25.26 -12.41 -32.26
N VAL A 157 -25.02 -11.67 -31.18
CA VAL A 157 -23.68 -11.21 -30.81
C VAL A 157 -23.00 -12.25 -29.91
N PRO A 158 -21.80 -12.74 -30.28
CA PRO A 158 -21.07 -13.70 -29.45
C PRO A 158 -20.49 -13.02 -28.20
N LYS A 159 -20.34 -13.77 -27.10
CA LYS A 159 -19.93 -13.22 -25.77
C LYS A 159 -18.55 -12.56 -25.79
N GLU A 160 -17.68 -13.04 -26.67
CA GLU A 160 -16.33 -12.55 -26.88
C GLU A 160 -16.35 -11.11 -27.43
N VAL A 161 -17.28 -10.82 -28.35
CA VAL A 161 -17.45 -9.48 -28.91
C VAL A 161 -17.99 -8.50 -27.86
N LEU A 162 -18.93 -8.96 -27.02
CA LEU A 162 -19.43 -8.15 -25.91
C LEU A 162 -18.32 -7.81 -24.91
N THR A 163 -17.53 -8.81 -24.51
CA THR A 163 -16.40 -8.63 -23.60
C THR A 163 -15.39 -7.65 -24.18
N GLY A 164 -15.04 -7.79 -25.46
CA GLY A 164 -14.15 -6.87 -26.16
C GLY A 164 -14.69 -5.43 -26.19
N ALA A 165 -15.99 -5.25 -26.43
CA ALA A 165 -16.62 -3.93 -26.42
C ALA A 165 -16.58 -3.27 -25.04
N VAL A 166 -16.91 -4.01 -23.97
CA VAL A 166 -16.83 -3.51 -22.59
C VAL A 166 -15.39 -3.14 -22.25
N CYS A 167 -14.40 -3.96 -22.59
CA CYS A 167 -12.99 -3.66 -22.39
C CYS A 167 -12.57 -2.36 -23.10
N LEU A 168 -13.02 -2.13 -24.34
CA LEU A 168 -12.70 -0.91 -25.10
C LEU A 168 -13.33 0.35 -24.48
N VAL A 169 -14.57 0.25 -23.98
CA VAL A 169 -15.23 1.34 -23.25
C VAL A 169 -14.46 1.65 -21.96
N CYS A 170 -14.13 0.62 -21.17
CA CYS A 170 -13.35 0.77 -19.94
C CYS A 170 -11.96 1.37 -20.20
N PHE A 171 -11.27 0.93 -21.26
CA PHE A 171 -9.97 1.49 -21.66
C PHE A 171 -10.10 2.97 -22.01
N SER A 172 -11.13 3.34 -22.76
CA SER A 172 -11.38 4.74 -23.15
C SER A 172 -11.61 5.62 -21.93
N LEU A 173 -12.40 5.16 -20.96
CA LEU A 173 -12.61 5.88 -19.69
C LEU A 173 -11.35 5.92 -18.83
N ALA A 174 -10.56 4.84 -18.80
CA ALA A 174 -9.33 4.76 -18.03
C ALA A 174 -8.26 5.76 -18.50
N THR A 175 -8.29 6.18 -19.77
CA THR A 175 -7.37 7.22 -20.26
C THR A 175 -7.48 8.54 -19.48
N CYS A 176 -8.64 8.86 -18.89
CA CYS A 176 -8.79 10.03 -18.02
C CYS A 176 -7.87 10.00 -16.79
N PHE A 177 -7.55 8.81 -16.27
CA PHE A 177 -6.64 8.64 -15.13
C PHE A 177 -5.16 8.71 -15.52
N SER A 178 -4.84 8.73 -16.82
CA SER A 178 -3.47 8.89 -17.33
C SER A 178 -3.05 10.35 -17.53
N LEU A 179 -3.95 11.32 -17.29
CA LEU A 179 -3.60 12.74 -17.33
C LEU A 179 -2.68 13.12 -16.15
N GLN A 180 -2.01 14.27 -16.24
CA GLN A 180 -1.12 14.78 -15.19
C GLN A 180 -1.83 14.94 -13.82
N SER A 181 -3.13 15.22 -13.82
CA SER A 181 -3.97 15.28 -12.61
C SER A 181 -4.63 13.94 -12.26
N GLY A 182 -4.31 12.87 -12.97
CA GLY A 182 -4.99 11.58 -12.90
C GLY A 182 -4.91 10.90 -11.53
N SER A 183 -3.77 11.05 -10.82
CA SER A 183 -3.63 10.51 -9.46
C SER A 183 -4.64 11.12 -8.48
N TYR A 184 -4.90 12.43 -8.59
CA TYR A 184 -5.89 13.11 -7.75
C TYR A 184 -7.30 12.64 -8.07
N TRP A 185 -7.63 12.45 -9.35
CA TRP A 185 -8.92 11.87 -9.74
C TRP A 185 -9.08 10.46 -9.17
N LEU A 186 -8.08 9.59 -9.32
CA LEU A 186 -8.12 8.24 -8.74
C LEU A 186 -8.36 8.26 -7.23
N GLU A 187 -7.66 9.12 -6.50
CA GLU A 187 -7.81 9.24 -5.05
C GLU A 187 -9.22 9.70 -4.63
N VAL A 188 -9.81 10.64 -5.37
CA VAL A 188 -11.19 11.10 -5.10
C VAL A 188 -12.21 10.00 -5.40
N PHE A 189 -12.07 9.29 -6.52
CA PHE A 189 -12.96 8.19 -6.87
C PHE A 189 -12.89 7.05 -5.85
N ASP A 190 -11.69 6.67 -5.42
CA ASP A 190 -11.48 5.57 -4.48
C ASP A 190 -12.02 5.90 -3.08
N ASN A 191 -11.69 7.07 -2.54
CA ASN A 191 -12.09 7.44 -1.18
C ASN A 191 -13.58 7.79 -1.04
N TYR A 192 -14.19 8.41 -2.05
CA TYR A 192 -15.58 8.88 -1.95
C TYR A 192 -16.56 7.98 -2.69
N LEU A 193 -16.32 7.64 -3.95
CA LEU A 193 -17.31 6.93 -4.76
C LEU A 193 -17.34 5.44 -4.45
N ALA A 194 -16.19 4.77 -4.31
CA ALA A 194 -16.16 3.34 -4.04
C ALA A 194 -16.72 3.01 -2.64
N ALA A 195 -16.23 3.70 -1.60
CA ALA A 195 -16.64 3.44 -0.22
C ALA A 195 -18.15 3.68 0.01
N LEU A 196 -18.69 4.81 -0.47
CA LEU A 196 -20.11 5.14 -0.28
C LEU A 196 -21.04 4.17 -1.02
N ASN A 197 -20.72 3.81 -2.27
CA ASN A 197 -21.54 2.89 -3.05
C ASN A 197 -21.56 1.48 -2.46
N LEU A 198 -20.41 0.96 -2.00
CA LEU A 198 -20.34 -0.37 -1.40
C LEU A 198 -21.20 -0.49 -0.14
N ILE A 199 -21.14 0.50 0.75
CA ILE A 199 -21.95 0.52 1.98
C ILE A 199 -23.43 0.61 1.64
N LEU A 200 -23.80 1.47 0.69
CA LEU A 200 -25.19 1.67 0.28
C LEU A 200 -25.79 0.39 -0.33
N PHE A 201 -25.08 -0.26 -1.26
CA PHE A 201 -25.55 -1.49 -1.88
C PHE A 201 -25.64 -2.65 -0.88
N ALA A 202 -24.65 -2.83 -0.01
CA ALA A 202 -24.68 -3.86 1.03
C ALA A 202 -25.86 -3.66 2.00
N PHE A 203 -26.14 -2.41 2.39
CA PHE A 203 -27.29 -2.09 3.23
C PHE A 203 -28.61 -2.44 2.55
N PHE A 204 -28.81 -2.02 1.29
CA PHE A 204 -30.04 -2.31 0.56
C PHE A 204 -30.21 -3.80 0.26
N GLU A 205 -29.14 -4.55 0.00
CA GLU A 205 -29.20 -5.99 -0.20
C GLU A 205 -29.71 -6.70 1.06
N VAL A 206 -29.13 -6.40 2.23
CA VAL A 206 -29.56 -6.97 3.51
C VAL A 206 -31.01 -6.58 3.84
N VAL A 207 -31.39 -5.32 3.66
CA VAL A 207 -32.77 -4.86 3.91
C VAL A 207 -33.76 -5.53 2.95
N SER A 208 -33.41 -5.66 1.67
CA SER A 208 -34.27 -6.29 0.67
C SER A 208 -34.50 -7.77 0.99
N VAL A 209 -33.47 -8.50 1.39
CA VAL A 209 -33.61 -9.92 1.77
C VAL A 209 -34.38 -10.05 3.08
N ALA A 210 -34.04 -9.27 4.11
CA ALA A 210 -34.62 -9.42 5.44
C ALA A 210 -36.10 -8.99 5.52
N TYR A 211 -36.45 -7.85 4.92
CA TYR A 211 -37.77 -7.23 5.07
C TYR A 211 -38.68 -7.37 3.84
N VAL A 212 -38.14 -7.40 2.62
CA VAL A 212 -38.97 -7.47 1.39
C VAL A 212 -39.21 -8.91 0.97
N TYR A 213 -38.15 -9.73 0.89
CA TYR A 213 -38.29 -11.16 0.61
C TYR A 213 -38.89 -11.92 1.80
N GLY A 214 -38.42 -11.56 3.00
CA GLY A 214 -38.84 -12.12 4.29
C GLY A 214 -37.95 -13.28 4.73
N LEU A 215 -37.47 -13.23 5.97
CA LEU A 215 -36.54 -14.23 6.54
C LEU A 215 -37.14 -15.62 6.78
N GLU A 216 -38.47 -15.70 6.93
CA GLU A 216 -39.18 -16.96 7.21
C GLU A 216 -39.60 -17.72 5.95
N ARG A 217 -39.36 -17.15 4.76
CA ARG A 217 -39.66 -17.77 3.47
C ARG A 217 -38.50 -18.63 2.98
#